data_AF-Q95LE4-F1
#
_entry.id   AF-Q95LE4-F1
#
_cell.length_a   1.000
_cell.length_b   1.000
_cell.length_c   1.000
_cell.angle_alpha   90.00
_cell.angle_beta   90.00
_cell.angle_gamma   90.00
#
_symmetry.space_group_name_H-M   'P 1'
#
loop_
_entity.id
_entity.type
_entity.pdbx_description
1 polymer ?
#
loop_
_entity_poly.entity_id
_entity_poly.type
_entity_poly.pdbx_seq_one_letter_code
_entity_poly.pdbx_strand_id
1 'polypeptide(L)'
;NSLSTSAFSLGLLLVMATAFPTPGPLAGDSKDDATSNSLPLTSANKVEELIKYILGKISALRKEMCDKFNKCEDSKEALAENNLHLPKLEGKDGCFQSGFNQETCLTR
;
A
#
# COMPACT_ATOMS: atom_id res chain seq x y z
N ASN A 1 1.71 -70.74 21.15
CA ASN A 1 2.40 -69.59 20.55
C ASN A 1 1.42 -68.46 20.37
N SER A 2 1.35 -67.52 21.32
CA SER A 2 0.54 -66.31 21.18
C SER A 2 1.46 -65.22 20.63
N LEU A 3 1.22 -64.80 19.38
CA LEU A 3 1.94 -63.69 18.75
C LEU A 3 1.09 -62.43 18.93
N SER A 4 1.46 -61.60 19.90
CA SER A 4 0.85 -60.29 20.11
C SER A 4 1.30 -59.35 19.01
N THR A 5 0.40 -59.03 18.08
CA THR A 5 0.63 -58.02 17.05
C THR A 5 0.47 -56.63 17.68
N SER A 6 1.60 -55.97 17.95
CA SER A 6 1.64 -54.58 18.43
C SER A 6 1.25 -53.64 17.29
N ALA A 7 0.06 -53.03 17.39
CA ALA A 7 -0.38 -51.98 16.48
C ALA A 7 0.23 -50.63 16.91
N PHE A 8 1.21 -50.13 16.17
CA PHE A 8 1.72 -48.76 16.34
C PHE A 8 0.89 -47.81 15.48
N SER A 9 -0.08 -47.14 16.11
CA SER A 9 -0.81 -46.03 15.47
C SER A 9 0.05 -44.77 15.49
N LEU A 10 0.63 -44.40 14.35
CA LEU A 10 1.23 -43.08 14.14
C LEU A 10 0.09 -42.06 13.90
N GLY A 11 -0.40 -41.46 14.98
CA GLY A 11 -1.35 -40.34 14.90
C GLY A 11 -0.67 -39.09 14.34
N LEU A 12 -1.08 -38.64 13.16
CA LEU A 12 -0.74 -37.30 12.65
C LEU A 12 -1.61 -36.27 13.40
N LEU A 13 -0.98 -35.45 14.25
CA LEU A 13 -1.62 -34.27 14.85
C LEU A 13 -1.70 -33.16 13.80
N LEU A 14 -2.86 -32.98 13.17
CA LEU A 14 -3.13 -31.77 12.39
C LEU A 14 -3.56 -30.65 13.35
N VAL A 15 -2.62 -29.74 13.64
CA VAL A 15 -2.93 -28.48 14.32
C VAL A 15 -3.52 -27.53 13.28
N MET A 16 -4.81 -27.23 13.41
CA MET A 16 -5.42 -26.11 12.70
C MET A 16 -5.13 -24.83 13.49
N ALA A 17 -4.23 -23.99 12.98
CA ALA A 17 -4.05 -22.65 13.51
C ALA A 17 -5.19 -21.76 13.01
N THR A 18 -6.24 -21.58 13.81
CA THR A 18 -7.24 -20.53 13.54
C THR A 18 -6.67 -19.20 14.00
N ALA A 19 -5.86 -18.57 13.14
CA ALA A 19 -5.43 -17.19 13.31
C ALA A 19 -6.51 -16.23 12.80
N PHE A 20 -7.67 -16.20 13.46
CA PHE A 20 -8.63 -15.10 13.34
C PHE A 20 -9.01 -14.65 14.74
N PRO A 21 -8.59 -13.46 15.19
CA PRO A 21 -9.03 -12.95 16.47
C PRO A 21 -10.50 -12.53 16.36
N THR A 22 -11.35 -13.20 17.15
CA THR A 22 -12.69 -12.73 17.51
C THR A 22 -12.56 -11.36 18.20
N PRO A 23 -13.29 -10.32 17.79
CA PRO A 23 -13.30 -9.06 18.52
C PRO A 23 -13.97 -9.25 19.89
N GLY A 24 -13.16 -9.33 20.95
CA GLY A 24 -13.61 -9.18 22.33
C GLY A 24 -13.83 -7.70 22.68
N PRO A 25 -14.65 -7.37 23.69
CA PRO A 25 -14.90 -6.00 24.07
C PRO A 25 -13.62 -5.40 24.65
N LEU A 26 -13.11 -4.35 23.99
CA LEU A 26 -11.85 -3.70 24.29
C LEU A 26 -12.01 -2.83 25.55
N ALA A 27 -11.71 -3.42 26.70
CA ALA A 27 -11.56 -2.71 27.97
C ALA A 27 -10.07 -2.65 28.33
N GLY A 28 -9.57 -1.43 28.53
CA GLY A 28 -8.44 -1.16 29.42
C GLY A 28 -7.07 -1.05 28.76
N ASP A 29 -6.71 0.20 28.47
CA ASP A 29 -5.39 0.82 28.68
C ASP A 29 -4.17 0.16 28.03
N SER A 30 -3.78 0.70 26.87
CA SER A 30 -2.37 0.79 26.51
C SER A 30 -2.10 2.16 25.91
N LYS A 31 -1.37 2.96 26.70
CA LYS A 31 -0.86 4.28 26.37
C LYS A 31 0.42 4.07 25.56
N ASP A 32 0.26 3.97 24.24
CA ASP A 32 1.33 4.26 23.29
C ASP A 32 0.72 5.04 22.13
N ASP A 33 1.12 6.30 22.04
CA ASP A 33 0.72 7.29 21.05
C ASP A 33 1.40 6.97 19.71
N ALA A 34 1.00 5.86 19.10
CA ALA A 34 1.12 5.70 17.66
C ALA A 34 -0.12 6.36 17.05
N THR A 35 -0.07 7.68 16.88
CA THR A 35 -1.04 8.39 16.04
C THR A 35 -1.03 7.74 14.66
N SER A 36 -1.97 6.80 14.47
CA SER A 36 -2.32 6.26 13.17
C SER A 36 -2.93 7.42 12.40
N ASN A 37 -2.10 8.10 11.60
CA ASN A 37 -2.51 9.16 10.69
C ASN A 37 -3.34 8.62 9.50
N SER A 38 -4.10 7.54 9.70
CA SER A 38 -5.08 7.08 8.73
C SER A 38 -6.24 8.07 8.75
N LEU A 39 -6.06 9.15 8.00
CA LEU A 39 -7.10 10.14 7.78
C LEU A 39 -8.26 9.41 7.10
N PRO A 40 -9.48 9.43 7.67
CA PRO A 40 -10.61 8.79 7.00
C PRO A 40 -10.91 9.57 5.72
N LEU A 41 -10.53 9.00 4.57
CA LEU A 41 -10.85 9.49 3.22
C LEU A 41 -12.35 9.29 2.97
N THR A 42 -13.20 10.05 3.65
CA THR A 42 -14.66 9.96 3.50
C THR A 42 -15.26 11.15 2.75
N SER A 43 -14.47 12.17 2.40
CA SER A 43 -14.94 13.29 1.58
C SER A 43 -13.92 13.71 0.53
N ALA A 44 -14.41 14.13 -0.65
CA ALA A 44 -13.60 14.60 -1.76
C ALA A 44 -12.59 15.70 -1.35
N ASN A 45 -13.02 16.63 -0.49
CA ASN A 45 -12.16 17.70 0.03
C ASN A 45 -10.95 17.17 0.79
N LYS A 46 -11.10 16.09 1.57
CA LYS A 46 -9.96 15.48 2.29
C LYS A 46 -8.97 14.83 1.32
N VAL A 47 -9.47 14.20 0.26
CA VAL A 47 -8.62 13.59 -0.78
C VAL A 47 -7.85 14.65 -1.54
N GLU A 48 -8.51 15.74 -1.91
CA GLU A 48 -7.88 16.86 -2.62
C GLU A 48 -6.76 17.50 -1.79
N GLU A 49 -7.01 17.79 -0.50
CA GLU A 49 -6.00 18.35 0.39
C GLU A 49 -4.82 17.40 0.60
N LEU A 50 -5.08 16.09 0.68
CA LEU A 50 -4.01 15.09 0.75
C LEU A 50 -3.16 15.06 -0.52
N ILE A 51 -3.79 15.12 -1.71
CA ILE A 51 -3.08 15.18 -3.00
C ILE A 51 -2.20 16.44 -3.04
N LYS A 52 -2.73 17.61 -2.67
CA LYS A 52 -1.96 18.85 -2.61
C LYS A 52 -0.77 18.74 -1.65
N TYR A 53 -0.96 18.17 -0.48
CA TYR A 53 0.11 17.95 0.50
C TYR A 53 1.22 17.06 -0.06
N ILE A 54 0.87 15.93 -0.69
CA ILE A 54 1.84 15.02 -1.31
C ILE A 54 2.59 15.72 -2.44
N LEU A 55 1.90 16.43 -3.32
CA LEU A 55 2.54 17.19 -4.41
C LEU A 55 3.49 18.26 -3.88
N GLY A 56 3.13 18.95 -2.79
CA GLY A 56 4.00 19.91 -2.13
C GLY A 56 5.28 19.27 -1.59
N LYS A 57 5.17 18.09 -0.94
CA LYS A 57 6.34 17.33 -0.47
C LYS A 57 7.23 16.86 -1.62
N ILE A 58 6.65 16.34 -2.70
CA ILE A 58 7.40 15.93 -3.91
C ILE A 58 8.12 17.14 -4.52
N SER A 59 7.48 18.30 -4.61
CA SER A 59 8.08 19.51 -5.16
C SER A 59 9.26 20.00 -4.31
N ALA A 60 9.12 20.00 -2.98
CA ALA A 60 10.19 20.37 -2.06
C ALA A 60 11.38 19.40 -2.18
N LEU A 61 11.12 18.09 -2.23
CA LEU A 61 12.14 17.08 -2.43
C LEU A 61 12.85 17.23 -3.78
N ARG A 62 12.09 17.45 -4.86
CA ARG A 62 12.64 17.71 -6.19
C ARG A 62 13.59 18.90 -6.13
N LYS A 63 13.16 20.02 -5.54
CA LYS A 63 13.99 21.22 -5.41
C LYS A 63 15.30 20.93 -4.67
N GLU A 64 15.23 20.25 -3.52
CA GLU A 64 16.43 19.86 -2.77
C GLU A 64 17.38 19.02 -3.63
N MET A 65 16.85 18.05 -4.38
CA MET A 65 17.64 17.19 -5.23
C MET A 65 18.28 17.95 -6.41
N CYS A 66 17.55 18.90 -7.00
CA CYS A 66 18.06 19.76 -8.05
C CYS A 66 19.19 20.66 -7.55
N ASP A 67 18.96 21.37 -6.45
CA ASP A 67 19.85 22.39 -5.93
C ASP A 67 21.17 21.79 -5.42
N LYS A 68 21.12 20.61 -4.78
CA LYS A 68 22.30 19.98 -4.19
C LYS A 68 23.09 19.08 -5.14
N PHE A 69 22.42 18.45 -6.11
CA PHE A 69 23.03 17.37 -6.89
C PHE A 69 23.01 17.61 -8.41
N ASN A 70 22.50 18.75 -8.88
CA ASN A 70 22.35 19.09 -10.31
C ASN A 70 21.60 18.01 -11.11
N LYS A 71 20.75 17.20 -10.45
CA LYS A 71 20.06 16.04 -11.05
C LYS A 71 18.81 16.39 -11.86
N CYS A 72 18.63 17.67 -12.20
CA CYS A 72 17.37 18.16 -12.77
C CYS A 72 17.48 18.82 -14.14
N GLU A 73 18.67 19.26 -14.57
CA GLU A 73 18.84 19.73 -15.96
C GLU A 73 18.65 18.57 -16.95
N ASP A 74 19.04 17.36 -16.55
CA ASP A 74 18.95 16.13 -17.35
C ASP A 74 17.88 15.17 -16.81
N SER A 75 16.76 15.68 -16.28
CA SER A 75 15.76 14.85 -15.56
C SER A 75 15.16 13.74 -16.41
N LYS A 76 15.26 13.85 -17.74
CA LYS A 76 14.85 12.79 -18.67
C LYS A 76 15.88 11.66 -18.74
N GLU A 77 17.17 11.96 -18.66
CA GLU A 77 18.25 10.98 -18.77
C GLU A 77 18.38 10.14 -17.50
N ALA A 78 18.32 10.73 -16.31
CA ALA A 78 18.44 9.94 -15.06
C ALA A 78 17.29 8.93 -14.86
N LEU A 79 16.08 9.25 -15.33
CA LEU A 79 14.93 8.33 -15.30
C LEU A 79 14.91 7.36 -16.51
N ALA A 80 15.40 7.81 -17.68
CA ALA A 80 15.50 6.95 -18.87
C ALA A 80 16.62 5.92 -18.77
N GLU A 81 17.74 6.26 -18.12
CA GLU A 81 18.88 5.36 -17.90
C GLU A 81 18.55 4.17 -17.00
N ASN A 82 17.53 4.28 -16.14
CA ASN A 82 17.16 3.26 -15.15
C ASN A 82 16.07 2.28 -15.61
N ASN A 83 15.64 2.30 -16.88
CA ASN A 83 14.62 1.40 -17.44
C ASN A 83 13.35 1.30 -16.56
N LEU A 84 12.94 2.40 -15.92
CA LEU A 84 11.78 2.40 -15.04
C LEU A 84 10.48 2.51 -15.85
N HIS A 85 9.57 1.56 -15.63
CA HIS A 85 8.22 1.59 -16.19
C HIS A 85 7.27 2.34 -15.25
N LEU A 86 7.44 3.66 -15.17
CA LEU A 86 6.62 4.50 -14.31
C LEU A 86 5.17 4.58 -14.83
N PRO A 87 4.16 4.51 -13.94
CA PRO A 87 2.76 4.69 -14.32
C PRO A 87 2.55 6.03 -15.02
N LYS A 88 1.79 5.99 -16.12
CA LYS A 88 1.33 7.15 -16.87
C LYS A 88 -0.15 6.94 -17.17
N LEU A 89 -0.92 8.02 -17.06
CA LEU A 89 -2.32 8.01 -17.47
C LEU A 89 -2.41 7.98 -18.99
N GLU A 90 -3.22 7.06 -19.48
CA GLU A 90 -3.55 6.89 -20.90
C GLU A 90 -5.05 7.06 -21.13
N GLY A 91 -5.46 7.32 -22.37
CA GLY A 91 -6.88 7.56 -22.70
C GLY A 91 -7.81 6.44 -22.24
N LYS A 92 -7.33 5.19 -22.30
CA LYS A 92 -8.06 3.99 -21.88
C LYS A 92 -8.34 3.94 -20.36
N ASP A 93 -7.63 4.74 -19.57
CA ASP A 93 -7.78 4.77 -18.11
C ASP A 93 -9.01 5.57 -17.67
N GLY A 94 -9.66 6.30 -18.58
CA GLY A 94 -10.92 7.00 -18.29
C GLY A 94 -10.79 8.18 -17.32
N CYS A 95 -9.59 8.67 -17.04
CA CYS A 95 -9.37 9.82 -16.14
C CYS A 95 -9.37 11.18 -16.85
N PHE A 96 -9.31 11.22 -18.18
CA PHE A 96 -9.35 12.47 -18.94
C PHE A 96 -10.78 12.96 -19.13
N GLN A 97 -10.96 14.28 -19.31
CA GLN A 97 -12.28 14.89 -19.48
C GLN A 97 -13.07 14.26 -20.65
N SER A 98 -12.42 14.03 -21.78
CA SER A 98 -12.99 13.26 -22.88
C SER A 98 -12.87 11.77 -22.58
N GLY A 99 -13.99 11.05 -22.60
CA GLY A 99 -14.00 9.63 -22.27
C GLY A 99 -13.87 9.32 -20.79
N PHE A 100 -14.24 10.27 -19.91
CA PHE A 100 -14.22 10.07 -18.47
C PHE A 100 -15.08 8.87 -18.06
N ASN A 101 -14.50 7.95 -17.29
CA ASN A 101 -15.16 6.84 -16.65
C ASN A 101 -14.66 6.73 -15.21
N GLN A 102 -15.55 7.01 -14.25
CA GLN A 102 -15.20 7.04 -12.83
C GLN A 102 -14.71 5.69 -12.30
N GLU A 103 -15.34 4.59 -12.70
CA GLU A 103 -14.99 3.24 -12.23
C GLU A 103 -13.60 2.84 -12.72
N THR A 104 -13.35 2.99 -14.02
CA THR A 104 -12.05 2.69 -14.63
C THR A 104 -10.95 3.62 -14.10
N CYS A 105 -11.26 4.91 -13.90
CA CYS A 105 -10.28 5.87 -13.41
C CYS A 105 -9.86 5.61 -11.95
N LEU A 106 -10.82 5.29 -11.06
CA LEU A 106 -10.51 5.04 -9.65
C LEU A 106 -9.81 3.69 -9.40
N THR A 107 -9.81 2.79 -10.39
CA THR A 107 -9.19 1.45 -10.29
C THR A 107 -7.84 1.34 -11.01
N ARG A 108 -7.37 2.42 -11.62
CA ARG A 108 -6.16 2.47 -12.45
C ARG A 108 -4.85 2.33 -11.67
#